data_AF-A0A6B3D3F1-F1
#
_entry.id   AF-A0A6B3D3F1-F1
#
_cell.length_a   1.000
_cell.length_b   1.000
_cell.length_c   1.000
_cell.angle_alpha   90.00
_cell.angle_beta   90.00
_cell.angle_gamma   90.00
#
_symmetry.space_group_name_H-M   'P 1'
#
loop_
_entity.id
_entity.type
_entity.pdbx_description
1 polymer ?
#
loop_
_entity_poly.entity_id
_entity_poly.type
_entity_poly.pdbx_seq_one_letter_code
_entity_poly.pdbx_strand_id
1 'polypeptide(L)' 'GPDFPYAYDDFLAHPAGLGQVPATEHGTEVAVIGGGLSGIVTAYELMKMGLRPVVYEADRIGGRLRTVGFDGCDPS' A
#
# COMPACT_ATOMS: atom_id res chain seq x y z
N GLY A 1 -23.10 -1.68 -18.50
CA GLY A 1 -22.95 -1.53 -17.04
C GLY A 1 -21.54 -1.09 -16.73
N PRO A 2 -21.22 -0.65 -15.51
CA PRO A 2 -19.83 -0.37 -15.15
C PRO A 2 -18.98 -1.65 -15.18
N ASP A 3 -17.67 -1.49 -15.39
CA ASP A 3 -16.75 -2.60 -15.69
C ASP A 3 -16.57 -3.58 -14.53
N PHE A 4 -16.54 -3.09 -13.27
CA PHE A 4 -16.41 -3.94 -12.08
C PHE A 4 -17.03 -3.28 -10.83
N PRO A 5 -18.33 -3.48 -10.56
CA PRO A 5 -19.04 -2.86 -9.44
C PRO A 5 -18.83 -3.64 -8.12
N TYR A 6 -17.59 -3.73 -7.65
CA TYR A 6 -17.24 -4.38 -6.38
C TYR A 6 -17.14 -3.36 -5.25
N ALA A 7 -17.73 -3.69 -4.09
CA ALA A 7 -17.78 -2.84 -2.90
C ALA A 7 -16.46 -2.91 -2.10
N TYR A 8 -15.42 -2.21 -2.59
CA TYR A 8 -14.11 -2.18 -1.93
C TYR A 8 -14.16 -1.53 -0.53
N ASP A 9 -15.05 -0.56 -0.33
CA ASP A 9 -15.29 0.10 0.96
C ASP A 9 -15.83 -0.88 2.00
N ASP A 10 -16.88 -1.62 1.68
CA ASP A 10 -17.45 -2.66 2.55
C ASP A 10 -16.41 -3.75 2.83
N PHE A 11 -15.65 -4.17 1.81
CA PHE A 11 -14.62 -5.19 1.95
C PHE A 11 -13.48 -4.75 2.89
N LEU A 12 -13.01 -3.50 2.77
CA LEU A 12 -11.96 -2.95 3.62
C LEU A 12 -12.44 -2.70 5.06
N ALA A 13 -13.72 -2.36 5.25
CA ALA A 13 -14.31 -2.09 6.57
C ALA A 13 -14.68 -3.37 7.34
N HIS A 14 -14.76 -4.52 6.66
CA HIS A 14 -15.21 -5.76 7.28
C HIS A 14 -14.24 -6.24 8.38
N PRO A 15 -14.72 -6.59 9.59
CA PRO A 15 -13.87 -6.95 10.72
C PRO A 15 -13.04 -8.23 10.53
N ALA A 16 -13.39 -9.04 9.52
CA ALA A 16 -12.62 -10.23 9.14
C ALA A 16 -11.29 -9.91 8.41
N GLY A 17 -11.09 -8.66 7.98
CA GLY A 17 -9.95 -8.29 7.12
C GLY A 17 -10.04 -8.87 5.71
N LEU A 18 -8.92 -8.80 4.97
CA LEU A 18 -8.87 -9.23 3.56
C LEU A 18 -8.65 -10.73 3.37
N GLY A 19 -8.35 -11.44 4.45
CA GLY A 19 -7.99 -12.85 4.44
C GLY A 19 -6.83 -13.15 5.38
N GLN A 20 -6.31 -14.37 5.29
CA GLN A 20 -5.19 -14.85 6.09
C GLN A 20 -4.21 -15.64 5.23
N VAL A 21 -2.94 -15.52 5.58
CA VAL A 21 -1.84 -16.32 5.03
C VAL A 21 -1.53 -17.43 6.03
N PRO A 22 -1.15 -18.64 5.60
CA PRO A 22 -0.71 -19.69 6.53
C PRO A 22 0.43 -19.20 7.41
N ALA A 23 0.40 -19.54 8.70
CA ALA A 23 1.40 -19.09 9.67
C ALA A 23 2.84 -19.50 9.31
N THR A 24 3.01 -20.57 8.53
CA THR A 24 4.32 -21.04 8.02
C THR A 24 4.96 -20.07 7.06
N GLU A 25 4.17 -19.22 6.40
CA GLU A 25 4.63 -18.25 5.40
C GLU A 25 4.78 -16.84 5.99
N HIS A 26 4.46 -16.63 7.27
CA HIS A 26 4.66 -15.35 7.92
C HIS A 26 6.15 -14.93 7.86
N GLY A 27 6.40 -13.66 7.60
CA GLY A 27 7.74 -13.11 7.40
C GLY A 27 8.31 -13.33 6.00
N THR A 28 7.63 -14.06 5.11
CA THR A 28 8.06 -14.24 3.72
C THR A 28 8.18 -12.90 3.02
N GLU A 29 9.33 -12.68 2.36
CA GLU A 29 9.58 -11.47 1.61
C GLU A 29 8.74 -11.41 0.34
N VAL A 30 8.10 -10.26 0.10
CA VAL A 30 7.36 -10.00 -1.14
C VAL A 30 7.85 -8.69 -1.76
N ALA A 31 8.49 -8.78 -2.92
CA ALA A 31 8.93 -7.59 -3.64
C ALA A 31 7.73 -6.79 -4.18
N VAL A 32 7.67 -5.51 -3.86
CA VAL A 32 6.67 -4.55 -4.37
C VAL A 32 7.42 -3.51 -5.20
N ILE A 33 7.17 -3.48 -6.52
CA ILE A 33 7.85 -2.57 -7.43
C ILE A 33 7.00 -1.30 -7.63
N GLY A 34 7.51 -0.17 -7.15
CA GLY A 34 6.85 1.13 -7.15
C GLY A 34 6.34 1.53 -5.77
N GLY A 35 6.82 2.67 -5.27
CA GLY A 35 6.45 3.29 -3.98
C GLY A 35 5.37 4.38 -4.10
N GLY A 36 4.53 4.33 -5.13
CA GLY A 36 3.32 5.15 -5.25
C GLY A 36 2.13 4.60 -4.45
N LEU A 37 0.97 5.28 -4.49
CA LEU A 37 -0.21 4.91 -3.70
C LEU A 37 -0.56 3.41 -3.78
N SER A 38 -0.63 2.86 -5.00
CA SER A 38 -0.97 1.45 -5.18
C SER A 38 0.02 0.52 -4.49
N GLY A 39 1.32 0.75 -4.67
CA GLY A 39 2.36 -0.10 -4.07
C GLY A 39 2.38 0.00 -2.54
N ILE A 40 2.18 1.21 -2.00
CA ILE A 40 2.10 1.41 -0.55
C ILE A 40 0.85 0.74 0.05
N VAL A 41 -0.32 0.83 -0.59
CA VAL A 41 -1.52 0.11 -0.14
C VAL A 41 -1.32 -1.40 -0.20
N THR A 42 -0.72 -1.92 -1.28
CA THR A 42 -0.38 -3.35 -1.38
C THR A 42 0.57 -3.78 -0.26
N ALA A 43 1.66 -3.04 -0.02
CA ALA A 43 2.59 -3.35 1.06
C ALA A 43 1.90 -3.30 2.44
N TYR A 44 1.07 -2.29 2.69
CA TYR A 44 0.34 -2.16 3.95
C TYR A 44 -0.56 -3.37 4.23
N GLU A 45 -1.34 -3.81 3.25
CA GLU A 45 -2.23 -4.95 3.43
C GLU A 45 -1.47 -6.29 3.52
N LEU A 46 -0.39 -6.48 2.76
CA LEU A 46 0.48 -7.65 2.91
C LEU A 46 1.10 -7.74 4.30
N MET A 47 1.52 -6.59 4.86
CA MET A 47 2.07 -6.52 6.21
C MET A 47 1.03 -6.88 7.27
N LYS A 48 -0.22 -6.40 7.13
CA LYS A 48 -1.33 -6.79 8.02
C LYS A 48 -1.61 -8.29 8.00
N MET A 49 -1.36 -8.96 6.87
CA MET A 49 -1.51 -10.41 6.71
C MET A 49 -0.28 -11.21 7.18
N GLY A 50 0.73 -10.57 7.78
CA GLY A 50 1.90 -11.24 8.37
C GLY A 50 3.09 -11.45 7.43
N LEU A 51 3.05 -10.93 6.20
CA LEU A 51 4.16 -11.00 5.25
C LEU A 51 5.17 -9.86 5.47
N ARG A 52 6.34 -9.93 4.81
CA ARG A 52 7.39 -8.90 4.84
C ARG A 52 7.54 -8.23 3.47
N PRO A 53 6.68 -7.27 3.12
CA PRO A 53 6.81 -6.56 1.85
C PRO A 53 8.12 -5.76 1.78
N VAL A 54 8.83 -5.86 0.66
CA VAL A 54 10.05 -5.12 0.36
C VAL A 54 9.76 -4.20 -0.81
N VAL A 55 9.61 -2.90 -0.53
CA VAL A 55 9.25 -1.89 -1.55
C VAL A 55 10.50 -1.37 -2.24
N TYR A 56 10.51 -1.45 -3.57
CA TYR A 56 11.54 -0.86 -4.42
C TYR A 56 10.95 0.35 -5.15
N GLU A 57 11.56 1.52 -4.95
CA GLU A 57 11.19 2.76 -5.62
C GLU A 57 12.45 3.36 -6.26
N ALA A 58 12.34 3.77 -7.52
CA ALA A 58 13.46 4.27 -8.31
C ALA A 58 13.72 5.77 -8.09
N ASP A 59 12.71 6.53 -7.69
CA ASP A 59 12.81 7.96 -7.39
C ASP A 59 12.40 8.25 -5.95
N ARG A 60 11.13 8.59 -5.72
CA ARG A 60 10.62 9.02 -4.42
C ARG A 60 9.29 8.35 -4.09
N ILE A 61 9.12 8.04 -2.81
CA ILE A 61 7.85 7.59 -2.26
C ILE A 61 6.74 8.60 -2.58
N GLY A 62 5.55 8.08 -2.89
CA GLY A 62 4.37 8.85 -3.31
C GLY A 62 4.13 8.77 -4.82
N GLY A 63 5.17 8.53 -5.62
CA GLY A 63 5.07 8.47 -7.08
C GLY A 63 4.43 9.73 -7.64
N ARG A 64 3.21 9.62 -8.18
CA ARG A 64 2.45 10.76 -8.73
C ARG A 64 1.76 11.63 -7.67
N LEU A 65 1.58 11.11 -6.45
CA LEU A 65 1.12 11.93 -5.32
C LEU A 65 2.31 12.70 -4.75
N ARG A 66 2.56 13.88 -5.30
CA ARG A 66 3.77 14.65 -5.04
C ARG A 66 3.42 16.08 -4.64
N THR A 67 3.61 16.37 -3.36
CA THR A 67 3.55 17.73 -2.81
C THR A 67 4.97 18.27 -2.70
N VAL A 68 5.20 19.49 -3.21
CA VAL A 68 6.50 20.18 -3.12
C VAL A 68 6.29 21.52 -2.42
N GLY A 69 7.14 21.81 -1.44
CA GLY A 69 7.24 23.15 -0.87
C GLY A 69 7.98 24.09 -1.82
N PHE A 70 7.73 25.39 -1.70
CA PHE A 70 8.52 26.43 -2.34
C PHE A 70 9.60 26.93 -1.38
N ASP A 71 10.78 27.22 -1.92
CA ASP A 71 11.87 27.82 -1.13
C ASP A 71 11.48 29.23 -0.66
N GLY A 72 11.82 29.58 0.59
CA GLY A 72 11.56 30.90 1.18
C GLY A 72 10.22 31.06 1.91
N CYS A 73 9.39 30.01 1.93
CA CYS A 73 8.23 29.93 2.83
C CYS A 73 8.59 29.05 4.03
N ASP A 74 9.33 29.59 5.01
CA ASP A 74 9.50 28.92 6.29
C ASP A 74 8.13 28.78 6.97
N PRO A 75 7.72 27.57 7.41
CA PRO A 75 6.62 27.44 8.33
C PRO A 75 7.13 27.89 9.69
N SER A 76 6.81 29.12 10.09
CA SER A 76 6.93 29.57 11.47
C SER A 76 6.29 28.60 12.45
#